data_AF-A0A9F5IV14-F1
#
_entry.id   AF-A0A9F5IV14-F1
#
_cell.length_a   1.000
_cell.length_b   1.000
_cell.length_c   1.000
_cell.angle_alpha   90.00
_cell.angle_beta   90.00
_cell.angle_gamma   90.00
#
_symmetry.space_group_name_H-M   'P 1'
#
loop_
_entity.id
_entity.type
_entity.pdbx_description
1 polymer ?
#
loop_
_entity_poly.entity_id
_entity_poly.type
_entity_poly.pdbx_seq_one_letter_code
_entity_poly.pdbx_strand_id
1 'polypeptide(L)'
;MGKAEDSATLGPSEHRPLLGKADLSTTYLSQEEVAEQGSAAPWPGLRQALIGLWGGLFACMLALAVVLLLTLPWPRPPLGWWQKATFYHLPPSSFPDSNGDGWGDLAGVRQELDQLVALSIQALVLGPILAGRGANLSQIVPAHGSLAQLQALAIDGHKRGIRILLELPIWEEEMGVTAVSNQTVQHLKEALQFWQSEGVHGFLVAKDPAWRLVTVLKAWSALGGQRRPDPREERALMVWDQSGSCRASHGMPSRVLLTCHLPGAQTNLSARALLRLVQGSQQLSGAPWPSWAVPRGLSPIGGLGEMLGVLLFTLPGAPLVQGGARSPLPLEYGLMEGKPSRAPLAALYQSLLALRAKSFSLHDPDLALLPLPSHAEDLVAFLRPGACSSLLVILNLRLQPCQLSLEELGFPGRAKVVLSTHPTPQKGASVETVRLVPQQAVLLQVPRGYRA
;
A
#
# COMPACT_ATOMS: atom_id res chain seq x y z
N MET A 1 50.71 82.40 -38.07
CA MET A 1 49.90 83.54 -37.58
C MET A 1 49.64 83.26 -36.11
N GLY A 2 50.35 83.92 -35.19
CA GLY A 2 49.97 85.22 -34.61
C GLY A 2 49.32 84.94 -33.25
N LYS A 3 50.07 85.16 -32.15
CA LYS A 3 49.82 86.19 -31.11
C LYS A 3 48.39 86.13 -30.51
N ALA A 4 48.22 85.71 -29.26
CA ALA A 4 48.51 86.41 -27.98
C ALA A 4 47.28 87.19 -27.48
N GLU A 5 46.93 86.97 -26.20
CA GLU A 5 46.39 87.89 -25.18
C GLU A 5 45.81 87.02 -24.04
N ASP A 6 46.46 86.95 -22.87
CA ASP A 6 46.34 87.85 -21.69
C ASP A 6 44.91 87.87 -21.11
N SER A 7 44.63 87.22 -19.97
CA SER A 7 44.96 87.55 -18.56
C SER A 7 43.70 88.10 -17.85
N ALA A 8 43.35 87.52 -16.68
CA ALA A 8 42.75 88.16 -15.48
C ALA A 8 41.83 87.23 -14.65
N THR A 9 42.43 86.68 -13.59
CA THR A 9 41.98 86.66 -12.16
C THR A 9 40.57 86.23 -11.71
N LEU A 10 40.56 85.07 -11.02
CA LEU A 10 40.16 84.77 -9.63
C LEU A 10 38.71 84.94 -9.14
N GLY A 11 38.13 83.80 -8.73
CA GLY A 11 37.06 83.67 -7.72
C GLY A 11 36.43 82.26 -7.73
N PRO A 12 36.32 81.51 -6.61
CA PRO A 12 36.23 80.05 -6.63
C PRO A 12 34.88 79.47 -6.21
N SER A 13 34.39 78.43 -6.87
CA SER A 13 33.82 77.21 -6.26
C SER A 13 33.35 76.23 -7.34
N GLU A 14 33.45 74.95 -6.99
CA GLU A 14 32.59 73.85 -7.42
C GLU A 14 32.87 73.04 -8.72
N HIS A 15 32.97 71.73 -8.45
CA HIS A 15 32.64 70.56 -9.29
C HIS A 15 33.69 69.96 -10.26
N ARG A 16 34.44 69.01 -9.66
CA ARG A 16 35.00 67.76 -10.24
C ARG A 16 33.91 66.87 -10.91
N PRO A 17 34.23 65.77 -11.65
CA PRO A 17 35.44 64.92 -11.58
C PRO A 17 36.00 64.52 -12.98
N LEU A 18 37.18 63.90 -13.19
CA LEU A 18 37.44 62.45 -13.10
C LEU A 18 38.84 62.15 -13.69
N LEU A 19 39.62 61.33 -12.97
CA LEU A 19 40.67 60.41 -13.45
C LEU A 19 41.87 61.01 -14.21
N GLY A 20 42.74 61.71 -13.46
CA GLY A 20 44.18 61.66 -13.76
C GLY A 20 44.70 60.25 -13.43
N LYS A 21 45.45 59.64 -14.34
CA LYS A 21 46.05 58.30 -14.21
C LYS A 21 46.74 58.14 -12.86
N ALA A 22 46.08 57.43 -11.94
CA ALA A 22 46.77 56.74 -10.88
C ALA A 22 47.61 55.63 -11.55
N ASP A 23 48.91 55.61 -11.27
CA ASP A 23 49.80 54.52 -11.67
C ASP A 23 49.22 53.20 -11.14
N LEU A 24 48.65 52.40 -12.05
CA LEU A 24 48.07 51.09 -11.76
C LEU A 24 49.14 50.04 -11.39
N SER A 25 50.43 50.39 -11.44
CA SER A 25 51.56 49.52 -11.10
C SER A 25 51.76 49.29 -9.61
N THR A 26 51.20 50.12 -8.72
CA THR A 26 51.25 49.86 -7.27
C THR A 26 50.20 48.85 -6.79
N THR A 27 49.35 48.34 -7.68
CA THR A 27 48.25 47.45 -7.31
C THR A 27 48.59 45.97 -7.43
N TYR A 28 49.63 45.60 -8.18
CA TYR A 28 50.03 44.22 -8.43
C TYR A 28 51.55 44.07 -8.37
N LEU A 29 52.03 43.20 -7.49
CA LEU A 29 53.45 42.88 -7.34
C LEU A 29 53.93 41.96 -8.49
N SER A 30 55.18 42.13 -8.93
CA SER A 30 55.81 41.25 -9.93
C SER A 30 56.14 39.86 -9.34
N GLN A 31 56.29 38.83 -10.19
CA GLN A 31 56.49 37.45 -9.73
C GLN A 31 57.72 37.28 -8.81
N GLU A 32 58.78 38.03 -9.09
CA GLU A 32 60.02 38.01 -8.31
C GLU A 32 59.84 38.69 -6.95
N GLU A 33 59.17 39.85 -6.90
CA GLU A 33 58.87 40.57 -5.65
C GLU A 33 57.89 39.79 -4.74
N VAL A 34 56.92 39.08 -5.33
CA VAL A 34 56.01 38.19 -4.58
C VAL A 34 56.75 36.98 -4.02
N ALA A 35 57.70 36.41 -4.76
CA ALA A 35 58.49 35.28 -4.30
C ALA A 35 59.42 35.68 -3.14
N GLU A 36 60.01 36.87 -3.22
CA GLU A 36 60.86 37.44 -2.18
C GLU A 36 60.05 37.70 -0.90
N GLN A 37 58.92 38.42 -0.99
CA GLN A 37 58.07 38.72 0.16
C GLN A 37 57.33 37.49 0.73
N GLY A 38 56.93 36.54 -0.14
CA GLY A 38 56.22 35.32 0.24
C GLY A 38 57.11 34.24 0.85
N SER A 39 58.44 34.34 0.70
CA SER A 39 59.41 33.44 1.34
C SER A 39 59.83 33.88 2.74
N ALA A 40 59.52 35.13 3.12
CA ALA A 40 59.77 35.66 4.45
C ALA A 40 58.84 35.04 5.51
N ALA A 41 59.38 34.76 6.70
CA ALA A 41 58.59 34.30 7.84
C ALA A 41 57.55 35.37 8.22
N PRO A 42 56.26 35.02 8.43
CA PRO A 42 55.73 33.68 8.75
C PRO A 42 54.94 32.96 7.62
N TRP A 43 54.94 33.48 6.39
CA TRP A 43 54.00 33.07 5.33
C TRP A 43 54.11 31.60 4.86
N PRO A 44 55.30 30.99 4.70
CA PRO A 44 55.41 29.59 4.26
C PRO A 44 54.78 28.60 5.23
N GLY A 45 54.97 28.81 6.54
CA GLY A 45 54.40 27.97 7.59
C GLY A 45 52.88 28.12 7.69
N LEU A 46 52.38 29.35 7.58
CA LEU A 46 50.93 29.62 7.55
C LEU A 46 50.25 28.95 6.35
N ARG A 47 50.86 29.03 5.16
CA ARG A 47 50.31 28.40 3.95
C ARG A 47 50.25 26.88 4.06
N GLN A 48 51.32 26.24 4.56
CA GLN A 48 51.34 24.79 4.79
C GLN A 48 50.30 24.37 5.84
N ALA A 49 50.15 25.16 6.92
CA ALA A 49 49.13 24.93 7.93
C ALA A 49 47.70 25.05 7.37
N LEU A 50 47.42 26.06 6.54
CA LEU A 50 46.11 26.25 5.90
C LEU A 50 45.79 25.14 4.89
N ILE A 51 46.75 24.69 4.10
CA ILE A 51 46.57 23.56 3.17
C ILE A 51 46.32 22.26 3.96
N GLY A 52 47.08 22.02 5.03
CA GLY A 52 46.87 20.87 5.92
C GLY A 52 45.50 20.90 6.60
N LEU A 53 45.07 22.07 7.09
CA LEU A 53 43.75 22.27 7.67
C LEU A 53 42.64 22.02 6.64
N TRP A 54 42.77 22.55 5.43
CA TRP A 54 41.79 22.34 4.37
C TRP A 54 41.69 20.87 3.96
N GLY A 55 42.83 20.20 3.75
CA GLY A 55 42.87 18.76 3.44
C GLY A 55 42.28 17.91 4.56
N GLY A 56 42.57 18.25 5.82
CA GLY A 56 42.00 17.60 7.00
C GLY A 56 40.48 17.79 7.11
N LEU A 57 39.99 19.02 6.91
CA LEU A 57 38.55 19.31 6.90
C LEU A 57 37.83 18.59 5.75
N PHE A 58 38.44 18.54 4.57
CA PHE A 58 37.90 17.81 3.42
C PHE A 58 37.82 16.30 3.69
N ALA A 59 38.88 15.71 4.24
CA ALA A 59 38.89 14.30 4.63
C ALA A 59 37.85 13.99 5.72
N CYS A 60 37.69 14.89 6.70
CA CYS A 60 36.70 14.76 7.76
C CYS A 60 35.27 14.83 7.20
N MET A 61 34.99 15.76 6.29
CA MET A 61 33.71 15.86 5.59
C MET A 61 33.41 14.61 4.76
N LEU A 62 34.42 14.06 4.06
CA LEU A 62 34.26 12.83 3.28
C LEU A 62 33.99 11.61 4.19
N ALA A 63 34.72 11.50 5.30
CA ALA A 63 34.48 10.46 6.29
C ALA A 63 33.06 10.57 6.89
N LEU A 64 32.60 11.78 7.22
CA LEU A 64 31.25 12.01 7.71
C LEU A 64 30.19 11.62 6.67
N ALA A 65 30.41 11.94 5.39
CA ALA A 65 29.50 11.55 4.31
C ALA A 65 29.43 10.03 4.13
N VAL A 66 30.57 9.33 4.22
CA VAL A 66 30.62 7.87 4.16
C VAL A 66 29.93 7.25 5.37
N VAL A 67 30.18 7.75 6.58
CA VAL A 67 29.48 7.30 7.80
C VAL A 67 27.98 7.52 7.68
N LEU A 68 27.54 8.66 7.15
CA LEU A 68 26.13 8.93 6.90
C LEU A 68 25.53 7.92 5.91
N LEU A 69 26.20 7.64 4.80
CA LEU A 69 25.74 6.65 3.81
C LEU A 69 25.69 5.22 4.38
N LEU A 70 26.62 4.85 5.26
CA LEU A 70 26.67 3.54 5.89
C LEU A 70 25.65 3.38 7.03
N THR A 71 25.28 4.48 7.69
CA THR A 71 24.32 4.47 8.81
C THR A 71 22.87 4.69 8.38
N LEU A 72 22.65 5.26 7.18
CA LEU A 72 21.32 5.41 6.64
C LEU A 72 20.68 4.03 6.39
N PRO A 73 19.46 3.79 6.89
CA PRO A 73 18.75 2.55 6.61
C PRO A 73 18.49 2.46 5.11
N TRP A 74 18.78 1.29 4.54
CA TRP A 74 18.51 1.01 3.14
C TRP A 74 17.03 1.27 2.83
N PRO A 75 16.71 2.01 1.75
CA PRO A 75 15.33 2.23 1.38
C PRO A 75 14.68 0.87 1.08
N ARG A 76 13.51 0.63 1.68
CA ARG A 76 12.74 -0.58 1.38
C ARG A 76 12.41 -0.58 -0.12
N PRO A 77 12.45 -1.76 -0.78
CA PRO A 77 12.04 -1.84 -2.17
C PRO A 77 10.61 -1.32 -2.33
N PRO A 78 10.31 -0.58 -3.40
CA PRO A 78 8.97 -0.06 -3.61
C PRO A 78 8.00 -1.24 -3.73
N LEU A 79 6.89 -1.16 -2.98
CA LEU A 79 5.83 -2.17 -3.08
C LEU A 79 5.24 -2.17 -4.49
N GLY A 80 5.07 -3.38 -5.05
CA GLY A 80 4.38 -3.63 -6.31
C GLY A 80 2.91 -3.23 -6.24
N TRP A 81 2.26 -3.13 -7.39
CA TRP A 81 0.86 -2.67 -7.45
C TRP A 81 -0.08 -3.57 -6.63
N TRP A 82 0.14 -4.88 -6.67
CA TRP A 82 -0.68 -5.89 -6.00
C TRP A 82 -0.52 -5.88 -4.47
N GLN A 83 0.59 -5.37 -3.95
CA GLN A 83 0.81 -5.22 -2.51
C GLN A 83 0.02 -4.04 -1.93
N LYS A 84 -0.22 -3.01 -2.76
CA LYS A 84 -0.95 -1.79 -2.40
C LYS A 84 -2.42 -1.82 -2.76
N ALA A 85 -2.78 -2.63 -3.77
CA ALA A 85 -4.12 -2.69 -4.32
C ALA A 85 -5.18 -3.11 -3.30
N THR A 86 -6.36 -2.54 -3.49
CA THR A 86 -7.60 -3.11 -2.94
C THR A 86 -8.22 -3.97 -4.03
N PHE A 87 -8.39 -5.24 -3.73
CA PHE A 87 -9.00 -6.22 -4.61
C PHE A 87 -10.51 -6.29 -4.37
N TYR A 88 -11.27 -6.49 -5.42
CA TYR A 88 -12.72 -6.69 -5.38
C TYR A 88 -13.05 -8.01 -6.07
N HIS A 89 -13.46 -9.00 -5.29
CA HIS A 89 -13.85 -10.33 -5.76
C HIS A 89 -15.33 -10.36 -6.10
N LEU A 90 -15.65 -10.59 -7.36
CA LEU A 90 -17.02 -10.65 -7.84
C LEU A 90 -17.32 -12.06 -8.38
N PRO A 91 -18.15 -12.88 -7.71
CA PRO A 91 -18.54 -14.18 -8.23
C PRO A 91 -19.56 -14.06 -9.39
N PRO A 92 -19.65 -15.04 -10.31
CA PRO A 92 -20.57 -14.95 -11.46
C PRO A 92 -22.04 -14.82 -11.06
N SER A 93 -22.45 -15.42 -9.95
CA SER A 93 -23.80 -15.29 -9.40
C SER A 93 -24.15 -13.87 -8.91
N SER A 94 -23.15 -13.00 -8.79
CA SER A 94 -23.30 -11.59 -8.40
C SER A 94 -23.05 -10.63 -9.58
N PHE A 95 -22.86 -11.14 -10.79
CA PHE A 95 -22.69 -10.25 -11.94
C PHE A 95 -24.03 -9.54 -12.23
N PRO A 96 -24.01 -8.26 -12.60
CA PRO A 96 -25.20 -7.59 -13.11
C PRO A 96 -25.66 -8.29 -14.39
N ASP A 97 -26.95 -8.58 -14.49
CA ASP A 97 -27.58 -9.07 -15.71
C ASP A 97 -27.85 -7.87 -16.64
N SER A 98 -27.20 -7.85 -17.80
CA SER A 98 -27.33 -6.76 -18.77
C SER A 98 -28.29 -7.07 -19.91
N ASN A 99 -28.63 -8.34 -20.12
CA ASN A 99 -29.39 -8.82 -21.27
C ASN A 99 -30.80 -9.34 -20.88
N GLY A 100 -31.10 -9.43 -19.58
CA GLY A 100 -32.37 -9.85 -19.01
C GLY A 100 -32.60 -11.36 -19.01
N ASP A 101 -31.56 -12.18 -19.17
CA ASP A 101 -31.66 -13.65 -19.20
C ASP A 101 -31.67 -14.30 -17.80
N GLY A 102 -31.53 -13.50 -16.75
CA GLY A 102 -31.48 -13.93 -15.35
C GLY A 102 -30.10 -14.37 -14.86
N TRP A 103 -29.09 -14.33 -15.73
CA TRP A 103 -27.70 -14.63 -15.41
C TRP A 103 -26.85 -13.37 -15.56
N GLY A 104 -25.95 -13.17 -14.60
CA GLY A 104 -25.04 -12.04 -14.69
C GLY A 104 -23.93 -12.27 -15.72
N ASP A 105 -23.59 -11.21 -16.47
CA ASP A 105 -22.67 -11.28 -17.62
C ASP A 105 -21.53 -10.24 -17.54
N LEU A 106 -20.50 -10.42 -18.38
CA LEU A 106 -19.35 -9.52 -18.44
C LEU A 106 -19.70 -8.11 -18.92
N ALA A 107 -20.78 -7.93 -19.68
CA ALA A 107 -21.21 -6.62 -20.16
C ALA A 107 -21.80 -5.78 -19.02
N GLY A 108 -22.57 -6.41 -18.12
CA GLY A 108 -23.05 -5.81 -16.88
C GLY A 108 -21.89 -5.42 -15.96
N VAL A 109 -20.91 -6.31 -15.78
CA VAL A 109 -19.69 -5.99 -15.00
C VAL A 109 -18.94 -4.78 -15.58
N ARG A 110 -18.89 -4.66 -16.92
CA ARG A 110 -18.25 -3.52 -17.60
C ARG A 110 -18.95 -2.19 -17.31
N GLN A 111 -20.28 -2.18 -17.14
CA GLN A 111 -21.04 -0.97 -16.80
C GLN A 111 -20.75 -0.48 -15.37
N GLU A 112 -20.38 -1.39 -14.47
CA GLU A 112 -20.09 -1.09 -13.06
C GLU A 112 -18.67 -0.54 -12.82
N LEU A 113 -17.79 -0.53 -13.83
CA LEU A 113 -16.40 -0.10 -13.68
C LEU A 113 -16.28 1.31 -13.09
N ASP A 114 -17.15 2.25 -13.50
CA ASP A 114 -17.11 3.63 -12.99
C ASP A 114 -17.44 3.71 -11.49
N GLN A 115 -18.34 2.85 -11.00
CA GLN A 115 -18.64 2.76 -9.57
C GLN A 115 -17.44 2.18 -8.78
N LEU A 116 -16.77 1.17 -9.34
CA LEU A 116 -15.58 0.59 -8.71
C LEU A 116 -14.44 1.63 -8.60
N VAL A 117 -14.26 2.47 -9.63
CA VAL A 117 -13.29 3.59 -9.60
C VAL A 117 -13.66 4.59 -8.51
N ALA A 118 -14.94 4.96 -8.38
CA ALA A 118 -15.41 5.88 -7.35
C ALA A 118 -15.10 5.37 -5.93
N LEU A 119 -15.09 4.05 -5.73
CA LEU A 119 -14.68 3.40 -4.48
C LEU A 119 -13.15 3.24 -4.32
N SER A 120 -12.34 3.73 -5.27
CA SER A 120 -10.88 3.56 -5.25
C SER A 120 -10.44 2.08 -5.28
N ILE A 121 -11.23 1.20 -5.90
CA ILE A 121 -10.85 -0.19 -6.16
C ILE A 121 -9.82 -0.21 -7.29
N GLN A 122 -8.76 -1.01 -7.13
CA GLN A 122 -7.62 -1.04 -8.06
C GLN A 122 -7.50 -2.36 -8.81
N ALA A 123 -8.15 -3.42 -8.32
CA ALA A 123 -8.11 -4.73 -8.94
C ALA A 123 -9.46 -5.43 -8.83
N LEU A 124 -10.00 -5.88 -9.95
CA LEU A 124 -11.23 -6.67 -10.06
C LEU A 124 -10.83 -8.13 -10.27
N VAL A 125 -11.26 -9.00 -9.36
CA VAL A 125 -11.11 -10.45 -9.46
C VAL A 125 -12.46 -11.03 -9.87
N LEU A 126 -12.55 -11.46 -11.13
CA LEU A 126 -13.72 -12.15 -11.64
C LEU A 126 -13.69 -13.58 -11.12
N GLY A 127 -14.82 -14.04 -10.57
CA GLY A 127 -14.97 -15.42 -10.14
C GLY A 127 -14.85 -16.42 -11.30
N PRO A 128 -15.07 -17.72 -11.05
CA PRO A 128 -14.74 -18.76 -12.01
C PRO A 128 -15.68 -18.71 -13.22
N ILE A 129 -15.25 -17.99 -14.26
CA ILE A 129 -15.94 -17.88 -15.57
C ILE A 129 -15.24 -18.68 -16.67
N LEU A 130 -14.12 -19.33 -16.33
CA LEU A 130 -13.34 -20.10 -17.29
C LEU A 130 -13.94 -21.48 -17.49
N ALA A 131 -13.88 -21.95 -18.73
CA ALA A 131 -14.31 -23.26 -19.17
C ALA A 131 -13.16 -23.99 -19.86
N GLY A 132 -13.23 -25.31 -19.88
CA GLY A 132 -12.19 -26.14 -20.46
C GLY A 132 -12.30 -27.62 -20.09
N ARG A 133 -11.36 -28.41 -20.60
CA ARG A 133 -11.16 -29.81 -20.18
C ARG A 133 -9.93 -29.90 -19.30
N GLY A 134 -10.10 -30.32 -18.05
CA GLY A 134 -9.02 -30.36 -17.07
C GLY A 134 -8.31 -29.01 -16.93
N ALA A 135 -6.98 -29.00 -17.05
CA ALA A 135 -6.15 -27.81 -16.92
C ALA A 135 -6.13 -26.88 -18.16
N ASN A 136 -6.76 -27.25 -19.28
CA ASN A 136 -6.85 -26.39 -20.47
C ASN A 136 -8.04 -25.43 -20.34
N LEU A 137 -7.85 -24.37 -19.57
CA LEU A 137 -8.87 -23.38 -19.21
C LEU A 137 -8.84 -22.15 -20.14
N SER A 138 -8.87 -22.35 -21.45
CA SER A 138 -8.69 -21.29 -22.46
C SER A 138 -10.01 -20.67 -22.98
N GLN A 139 -11.16 -21.11 -22.46
CA GLN A 139 -12.47 -20.64 -22.90
C GLN A 139 -13.22 -19.92 -21.77
N ILE A 140 -14.23 -19.14 -22.12
CA ILE A 140 -15.19 -18.55 -21.18
C ILE A 140 -16.48 -19.36 -21.25
N VAL A 141 -17.11 -19.59 -20.09
CA VAL A 141 -18.45 -20.19 -20.01
C VAL A 141 -19.43 -19.30 -20.79
N PRO A 142 -20.12 -19.81 -21.83
CA PRO A 142 -20.95 -18.99 -22.72
C PRO A 142 -22.03 -18.16 -22.00
N ALA A 143 -22.56 -18.64 -20.88
CA ALA A 143 -23.55 -17.93 -20.07
C ALA A 143 -23.03 -16.63 -19.44
N HIS A 144 -21.72 -16.46 -19.29
CA HIS A 144 -21.13 -15.26 -18.70
C HIS A 144 -20.56 -14.30 -19.75
N GLY A 145 -20.45 -14.74 -21.00
CA GLY A 145 -20.06 -13.90 -22.13
C GLY A 145 -19.01 -14.53 -23.05
N SER A 146 -18.44 -13.69 -23.91
CA SER A 146 -17.44 -14.06 -24.92
C SER A 146 -16.05 -13.49 -24.61
N LEU A 147 -15.03 -14.05 -25.26
CA LEU A 147 -13.66 -13.53 -25.18
C LEU A 147 -13.58 -12.03 -25.55
N ALA A 148 -14.33 -11.61 -26.57
CA ALA A 148 -14.38 -10.20 -26.99
C ALA A 148 -14.95 -9.29 -25.89
N GLN A 149 -15.95 -9.76 -25.12
CA GLN A 149 -16.47 -9.00 -23.98
C GLN A 149 -15.45 -8.90 -22.85
N LEU A 150 -14.69 -9.97 -22.57
CA LEU A 150 -13.61 -9.92 -21.59
C LEU A 150 -12.50 -8.94 -22.02
N GLN A 151 -12.08 -8.99 -23.29
CA GLN A 151 -11.09 -8.05 -23.85
C GLN A 151 -11.58 -6.60 -23.71
N ALA A 152 -12.85 -6.33 -24.04
CA ALA A 152 -13.42 -5.01 -23.91
C ALA A 152 -13.47 -4.54 -22.44
N LEU A 153 -13.85 -5.43 -21.52
CA LEU A 153 -13.81 -5.18 -20.08
C LEU A 153 -12.38 -4.87 -19.60
N ALA A 154 -11.39 -5.65 -20.05
CA ALA A 154 -9.99 -5.45 -19.69
C ALA A 154 -9.47 -4.09 -20.18
N ILE A 155 -9.71 -3.75 -21.45
CA ILE A 155 -9.31 -2.47 -22.04
C ILE A 155 -9.93 -1.30 -21.25
N ASP A 156 -11.24 -1.35 -21.00
CA ASP A 156 -11.93 -0.26 -20.31
C ASP A 156 -11.60 -0.17 -18.82
N GLY A 157 -11.32 -1.30 -18.18
CA GLY A 157 -10.80 -1.37 -16.82
C GLY A 157 -9.40 -0.76 -16.74
N HIS A 158 -8.50 -1.09 -17.67
CA HIS A 158 -7.12 -0.57 -17.67
C HIS A 158 -7.09 0.94 -17.91
N LYS A 159 -7.93 1.47 -18.80
CA LYS A 159 -8.10 2.93 -19.00
C LYS A 159 -8.46 3.65 -17.70
N ARG A 160 -9.14 2.96 -16.80
CA ARG A 160 -9.59 3.45 -15.48
C ARG A 160 -8.63 3.11 -14.33
N GLY A 161 -7.51 2.46 -14.63
CA GLY A 161 -6.54 2.02 -13.61
C GLY A 161 -6.96 0.77 -12.83
N ILE A 162 -8.01 0.06 -13.26
CA ILE A 162 -8.44 -1.22 -12.69
C ILE A 162 -7.72 -2.35 -13.40
N ARG A 163 -7.07 -3.22 -12.62
CA ARG A 163 -6.46 -4.46 -13.14
C ARG A 163 -7.45 -5.62 -13.05
N ILE A 164 -7.45 -6.49 -14.05
CA ILE A 164 -8.35 -7.65 -14.11
C ILE A 164 -7.61 -8.90 -13.69
N LEU A 165 -8.18 -9.69 -12.78
CA LEU A 165 -7.73 -11.01 -12.40
C LEU A 165 -8.85 -12.03 -12.64
N LEU A 166 -8.46 -13.28 -12.90
CA LEU A 166 -9.39 -14.38 -13.10
C LEU A 166 -9.24 -15.44 -12.02
N GLU A 167 -10.34 -15.86 -11.42
CA GLU A 167 -10.38 -17.04 -10.56
C GLU A 167 -10.35 -18.30 -11.40
N LEU A 168 -9.42 -19.20 -11.07
CA LEU A 168 -9.33 -20.50 -11.70
C LEU A 168 -10.43 -21.40 -11.13
N PRO A 169 -11.30 -21.99 -11.97
CA PRO A 169 -12.32 -22.92 -11.51
C PRO A 169 -11.69 -24.16 -10.88
N ILE A 170 -12.50 -24.93 -10.16
CA ILE A 170 -12.14 -26.30 -9.84
C ILE A 170 -12.29 -27.12 -11.12
N TRP A 171 -11.22 -27.80 -11.53
CA TRP A 171 -11.27 -28.81 -12.59
C TRP A 171 -11.00 -30.19 -12.03
N GLU A 172 -11.66 -31.17 -12.61
CA GLU A 172 -11.35 -32.58 -12.45
C GLU A 172 -10.59 -33.03 -13.71
N GLU A 173 -9.52 -33.82 -13.54
CA GLU A 173 -8.90 -34.49 -14.68
C GLU A 173 -9.76 -35.71 -15.04
N GLU A 174 -10.14 -35.85 -16.31
CA GLU A 174 -10.80 -37.05 -16.82
C GLU A 174 -9.87 -38.25 -16.52
N MET A 175 -10.33 -39.15 -15.64
CA MET A 175 -9.71 -40.43 -15.24
C MET A 175 -8.50 -40.35 -14.29
N GLY A 176 -8.78 -40.26 -12.97
CA GLY A 176 -8.02 -41.00 -11.94
C GLY A 176 -6.62 -40.51 -11.55
N VAL A 177 -6.10 -39.42 -12.12
CA VAL A 177 -4.77 -38.91 -11.76
C VAL A 177 -4.89 -37.75 -10.77
N THR A 178 -4.71 -38.06 -9.49
CA THR A 178 -4.42 -37.08 -8.43
C THR A 178 -2.96 -36.60 -8.44
N ALA A 179 -2.17 -37.02 -9.43
CA ALA A 179 -0.75 -36.73 -9.53
C ALA A 179 -0.50 -35.51 -10.42
N VAL A 180 0.24 -34.53 -9.89
CA VAL A 180 0.74 -33.37 -10.63
C VAL A 180 1.60 -33.84 -11.80
N SER A 181 1.01 -33.98 -12.98
CA SER A 181 1.72 -34.38 -14.19
C SER A 181 2.42 -33.19 -14.85
N ASN A 182 3.56 -33.44 -15.51
CA ASN A 182 4.25 -32.38 -16.26
C ASN A 182 3.38 -31.83 -17.41
N GLN A 183 2.52 -32.67 -17.99
CA GLN A 183 1.59 -32.28 -19.04
C GLN A 183 0.52 -31.32 -18.53
N THR A 184 -0.06 -31.60 -17.35
CA THR A 184 -1.02 -30.72 -16.68
C THR A 184 -0.41 -29.36 -16.40
N VAL A 185 0.82 -29.33 -15.88
CA VAL A 185 1.56 -28.08 -15.61
C VAL A 185 1.77 -27.30 -16.91
N GLN A 186 2.10 -27.98 -18.02
CA GLN A 186 2.33 -27.33 -19.31
C GLN A 186 1.03 -26.76 -19.91
N HIS A 187 -0.06 -27.53 -19.93
CA HIS A 187 -1.36 -27.03 -20.41
C HIS A 187 -1.85 -25.83 -19.58
N LEU A 188 -1.70 -25.90 -18.25
CA LEU A 188 -2.04 -24.78 -17.38
C LEU A 188 -1.16 -23.57 -17.66
N LYS A 189 0.15 -23.77 -17.83
CA LYS A 189 1.09 -22.70 -18.18
C LYS A 189 0.66 -21.98 -19.47
N GLU A 190 0.29 -22.73 -20.51
CA GLU A 190 -0.19 -22.18 -21.78
C GLU A 190 -1.50 -21.41 -21.60
N ALA A 191 -2.45 -21.94 -20.83
CA ALA A 191 -3.70 -21.23 -20.52
C ALA A 191 -3.44 -19.92 -19.75
N LEU A 192 -2.53 -19.93 -18.76
CA LEU A 192 -2.15 -18.73 -18.02
C LEU A 192 -1.45 -17.70 -18.93
N GLN A 193 -0.61 -18.14 -19.88
CA GLN A 193 0.02 -17.25 -20.88
C GLN A 193 -1.01 -16.63 -21.80
N PHE A 194 -1.97 -17.43 -22.27
CA PHE A 194 -3.07 -16.96 -23.10
C PHE A 194 -3.84 -15.84 -22.40
N TRP A 195 -4.32 -16.05 -21.17
CA TRP A 195 -5.04 -14.98 -20.46
C TRP A 195 -4.17 -13.74 -20.19
N GLN A 196 -2.87 -13.90 -19.96
CA GLN A 196 -1.95 -12.77 -19.82
C GLN A 196 -1.83 -11.94 -21.11
N SER A 197 -1.85 -12.57 -22.29
CA SER A 197 -1.88 -11.84 -23.57
C SER A 197 -3.22 -11.14 -23.81
N GLU A 198 -4.30 -11.65 -23.25
CA GLU A 198 -5.65 -11.05 -23.29
C GLU A 198 -5.84 -9.89 -22.28
N GLY A 199 -4.78 -9.46 -21.59
CA GLY A 199 -4.83 -8.32 -20.67
C GLY A 199 -5.16 -8.67 -19.21
N VAL A 200 -5.12 -9.96 -18.85
CA VAL A 200 -5.29 -10.41 -17.46
C VAL A 200 -3.98 -10.20 -16.68
N HIS A 201 -4.11 -9.58 -15.51
CA HIS A 201 -3.00 -9.16 -14.65
C HIS A 201 -2.67 -10.15 -13.54
N GLY A 202 -3.50 -11.17 -13.34
CA GLY A 202 -3.29 -12.14 -12.29
C GLY A 202 -4.39 -13.18 -12.18
N PHE A 203 -4.19 -14.12 -11.27
CA PHE A 203 -5.10 -15.23 -11.06
C PHE A 203 -5.38 -15.45 -9.59
N LEU A 204 -6.56 -15.95 -9.28
CA LEU A 204 -6.95 -16.41 -7.95
C LEU A 204 -7.14 -17.93 -7.99
N VAL A 205 -6.56 -18.63 -7.02
CA VAL A 205 -6.68 -20.09 -6.89
C VAL A 205 -7.07 -20.46 -5.45
N ALA A 206 -8.00 -21.39 -5.28
CA ALA A 206 -8.28 -21.96 -3.98
C ALA A 206 -7.09 -22.78 -3.45
N LYS A 207 -6.80 -22.67 -2.15
CA LYS A 207 -5.74 -23.44 -1.47
C LYS A 207 -6.00 -24.94 -1.53
N ASP A 208 -7.27 -25.32 -1.43
CA ASP A 208 -7.70 -26.71 -1.36
C ASP A 208 -8.43 -27.16 -2.63
N PRO A 209 -8.24 -28.43 -3.05
CA PRO A 209 -7.21 -29.39 -2.64
C PRO A 209 -5.76 -28.98 -2.96
N ALA A 210 -4.86 -29.39 -2.08
CA ALA A 210 -3.43 -29.03 -2.12
C ALA A 210 -2.72 -29.41 -3.44
N TRP A 211 -3.08 -30.52 -4.09
CA TRP A 211 -2.46 -30.95 -5.34
C TRP A 211 -2.65 -29.91 -6.46
N ARG A 212 -3.80 -29.22 -6.48
CA ARG A 212 -4.12 -28.20 -7.48
C ARG A 212 -3.27 -26.96 -7.25
N LEU A 213 -3.18 -26.52 -5.99
CA LEU A 213 -2.32 -25.41 -5.61
C LEU A 213 -0.87 -25.66 -6.03
N VAL A 214 -0.33 -26.87 -5.78
CA VAL A 214 1.03 -27.24 -6.19
C VAL A 214 1.19 -27.17 -7.72
N THR A 215 0.20 -27.64 -8.47
CA THR A 215 0.20 -27.57 -9.94
C THR A 215 0.24 -26.14 -10.44
N VAL A 216 -0.63 -25.28 -9.89
CA VAL A 216 -0.69 -23.85 -10.24
C VAL A 216 0.60 -23.13 -9.87
N LEU A 217 1.17 -23.41 -8.68
CA LEU A 217 2.43 -22.80 -8.26
C LEU A 217 3.61 -23.22 -9.16
N LYS A 218 3.67 -24.46 -9.61
CA LYS A 218 4.67 -24.94 -10.57
C LYS A 218 4.50 -24.30 -11.95
N ALA A 219 3.25 -24.22 -12.45
CA ALA A 219 2.97 -23.55 -13.71
C ALA A 219 3.34 -22.06 -13.63
N TRP A 220 2.98 -21.39 -12.53
CA TRP A 220 3.28 -19.98 -12.28
C TRP A 220 4.78 -19.71 -12.19
N SER A 221 5.55 -20.54 -11.47
CA SER A 221 7.00 -20.37 -11.39
C SER A 221 7.69 -20.59 -12.74
N ALA A 222 7.14 -21.46 -13.60
CA ALA A 222 7.62 -21.65 -14.97
C ALA A 222 7.31 -20.47 -15.92
N LEU A 223 6.40 -19.55 -15.55
CA LEU A 223 6.13 -18.30 -16.27
C LEU A 223 7.10 -17.19 -15.88
N GLY A 224 7.48 -17.17 -14.61
CA GLY A 224 8.41 -16.17 -14.07
C GLY A 224 9.85 -16.48 -14.48
N GLY A 225 10.30 -15.94 -15.61
CA GLY A 225 11.73 -15.90 -15.92
C GLY A 225 12.53 -15.18 -14.82
N GLN A 226 13.82 -15.47 -14.68
CA GLN A 226 14.71 -14.92 -13.64
C GLN A 226 14.86 -13.37 -13.63
N ARG A 227 14.21 -12.66 -14.55
CA ARG A 227 14.29 -11.20 -14.69
C ARG A 227 13.15 -10.53 -13.94
N ARG A 228 13.45 -9.47 -13.19
CA ARG A 228 12.45 -8.61 -12.56
C ARG A 228 11.64 -7.93 -13.70
N PRO A 229 10.34 -8.25 -13.89
CA PRO A 229 9.52 -7.63 -14.93
C PRO A 229 9.39 -6.13 -14.67
N ASP A 230 9.10 -5.37 -15.73
CA ASP A 230 8.71 -3.97 -15.62
C ASP A 230 7.56 -3.83 -14.59
N PRO A 231 7.54 -2.81 -13.73
CA PRO A 231 6.42 -2.53 -12.82
C PRO A 231 5.02 -2.58 -13.49
N ARG A 232 4.93 -2.28 -14.79
CA ARG A 232 3.68 -2.36 -15.59
C ARG A 232 3.34 -3.79 -16.01
N GLU A 233 4.33 -4.66 -16.13
CA GLU A 233 4.18 -6.06 -16.50
C GLU A 233 4.05 -6.99 -15.29
N GLU A 234 4.19 -6.46 -14.07
CA GLU A 234 4.01 -7.27 -12.87
C GLU A 234 2.65 -7.96 -12.85
N ARG A 235 2.68 -9.28 -12.64
CA ARG A 235 1.50 -10.12 -12.49
C ARG A 235 1.39 -10.63 -11.06
N ALA A 236 0.18 -10.89 -10.61
CA ALA A 236 -0.10 -11.35 -9.26
C ALA A 236 -0.77 -12.73 -9.26
N LEU A 237 -0.35 -13.61 -8.36
CA LEU A 237 -1.07 -14.84 -8.05
C LEU A 237 -1.61 -14.73 -6.63
N MET A 238 -2.92 -14.92 -6.47
CA MET A 238 -3.61 -14.93 -5.19
C MET A 238 -4.01 -16.36 -4.85
N VAL A 239 -3.76 -16.77 -3.61
CA VAL A 239 -4.19 -18.06 -3.06
C VAL A 239 -5.25 -17.81 -2.00
N TRP A 240 -6.42 -18.41 -2.15
CA TRP A 240 -7.51 -18.28 -1.20
C TRP A 240 -7.49 -19.43 -0.19
N ASP A 241 -7.17 -19.14 1.06
CA ASP A 241 -7.30 -20.09 2.16
C ASP A 241 -8.70 -20.05 2.78
N GLN A 242 -9.55 -20.99 2.38
CA GLN A 242 -10.91 -21.13 2.91
C GLN A 242 -10.93 -21.76 4.31
N SER A 243 -9.87 -22.47 4.71
CA SER A 243 -9.79 -23.15 6.02
C SER A 243 -9.65 -22.19 7.21
N GLY A 244 -9.28 -20.93 6.95
CA GLY A 244 -9.02 -19.94 8.00
C GLY A 244 -7.73 -20.19 8.80
N SER A 245 -6.91 -21.18 8.41
CA SER A 245 -5.66 -21.50 9.10
C SER A 245 -4.56 -20.44 8.88
N CYS A 246 -4.60 -19.73 7.76
CA CYS A 246 -3.70 -18.62 7.44
C CYS A 246 -2.22 -18.98 7.51
N ARG A 247 -1.90 -20.24 7.21
CA ARG A 247 -0.52 -20.71 7.13
C ARG A 247 -0.10 -20.81 5.68
N ALA A 248 1.10 -20.29 5.40
CA ALA A 248 1.76 -20.52 4.13
C ALA A 248 2.03 -22.02 3.96
N SER A 249 1.71 -22.55 2.78
CA SER A 249 2.14 -23.90 2.40
C SER A 249 3.62 -23.88 2.04
N HIS A 250 4.34 -24.97 2.33
CA HIS A 250 5.74 -25.10 1.93
C HIS A 250 5.92 -24.87 0.42
N GLY A 251 6.89 -24.03 0.05
CA GLY A 251 7.23 -23.75 -1.36
C GLY A 251 6.44 -22.62 -2.02
N MET A 252 5.65 -21.83 -1.29
CA MET A 252 5.03 -20.62 -1.85
C MET A 252 6.11 -19.56 -2.19
N PRO A 253 6.17 -19.08 -3.45
CA PRO A 253 7.11 -18.03 -3.84
C PRO A 253 6.73 -16.67 -3.26
N SER A 254 7.69 -15.75 -3.21
CA SER A 254 7.54 -14.40 -2.65
C SER A 254 6.56 -13.48 -3.39
N ARG A 255 6.16 -13.83 -4.62
CA ARG A 255 5.24 -13.05 -5.47
C ARG A 255 3.83 -13.64 -5.49
N VAL A 256 3.39 -14.14 -4.35
CA VAL A 256 2.06 -14.72 -4.15
C VAL A 256 1.40 -14.02 -2.97
N LEU A 257 0.10 -13.73 -3.12
CA LEU A 257 -0.74 -13.23 -2.04
C LEU A 257 -1.46 -14.40 -1.39
N LEU A 258 -1.41 -14.49 -0.07
CA LEU A 258 -2.21 -15.45 0.70
C LEU A 258 -3.42 -14.73 1.27
N THR A 259 -4.60 -14.99 0.70
CA THR A 259 -5.87 -14.43 1.14
C THR A 259 -6.47 -15.27 2.26
N CYS A 260 -6.68 -14.60 3.38
CA CYS A 260 -7.10 -15.13 4.66
C CYS A 260 -8.46 -14.60 5.08
N HIS A 261 -9.28 -15.44 5.70
CA HIS A 261 -10.53 -15.00 6.29
C HIS A 261 -10.33 -14.32 7.65
N LEU A 262 -10.99 -13.17 7.85
CA LEU A 262 -11.09 -12.58 9.18
C LEU A 262 -11.96 -13.47 10.09
N PRO A 263 -11.61 -13.60 11.39
CA PRO A 263 -12.42 -14.33 12.36
C PRO A 263 -13.78 -13.63 12.55
N GLY A 264 -14.86 -14.39 12.71
CA GLY A 264 -16.18 -13.81 13.01
C GLY A 264 -17.41 -14.58 12.50
N ALA A 265 -17.29 -15.45 11.49
CA ALA A 265 -18.45 -16.13 10.91
C ALA A 265 -18.77 -17.51 11.52
N GLN A 266 -17.76 -18.23 11.99
CA GLN A 266 -17.91 -19.53 12.66
C GLN A 266 -17.35 -19.54 14.08
N THR A 267 -16.62 -18.50 14.46
CA THR A 267 -16.03 -18.31 15.79
C THR A 267 -16.31 -16.87 16.19
N ASN A 268 -16.82 -16.65 17.42
CA ASN A 268 -17.05 -15.31 17.94
C ASN A 268 -15.77 -14.46 17.79
N LEU A 269 -15.92 -13.24 17.25
CA LEU A 269 -14.81 -12.28 17.16
C LEU A 269 -14.31 -12.00 18.58
N SER A 270 -13.10 -12.47 18.89
CA SER A 270 -12.46 -12.32 20.21
C SER A 270 -11.08 -11.73 20.05
N ALA A 271 -10.58 -11.06 21.10
CA ALA A 271 -9.24 -10.49 21.06
C ALA A 271 -8.19 -11.57 20.81
N ARG A 272 -8.35 -12.75 21.41
CA ARG A 272 -7.45 -13.90 21.20
C ARG A 272 -7.44 -14.40 19.76
N ALA A 273 -8.57 -14.39 19.07
CA ALA A 273 -8.64 -14.78 17.66
C ALA A 273 -7.91 -13.75 16.77
N LEU A 274 -8.12 -12.45 17.00
CA LEU A 274 -7.41 -11.39 16.28
C LEU A 274 -5.91 -11.40 16.57
N LEU A 275 -5.49 -11.59 17.82
CA LEU A 275 -4.08 -11.67 18.19
C LEU A 275 -3.38 -12.83 17.48
N ARG A 276 -4.01 -14.01 17.44
CA ARG A 276 -3.46 -15.16 16.68
C ARG A 276 -3.35 -14.88 15.19
N LEU A 277 -4.34 -14.20 14.61
CA LEU A 277 -4.32 -13.81 13.20
C LEU A 277 -3.18 -12.83 12.92
N VAL A 278 -3.02 -11.79 13.76
CA VAL A 278 -1.97 -10.78 13.61
C VAL A 278 -0.59 -11.41 13.79
N GLN A 279 -0.39 -12.22 14.84
CA GLN A 279 0.87 -12.93 15.07
C GLN A 279 1.20 -13.88 13.91
N GLY A 280 0.22 -14.62 13.41
CA GLY A 280 0.38 -15.48 12.23
C GLY A 280 0.78 -14.67 10.99
N SER A 281 0.21 -13.49 10.80
CA SER A 281 0.57 -12.60 9.69
C SER A 281 1.99 -12.04 9.80
N GLN A 282 2.47 -11.74 11.02
CA GLN A 282 3.83 -11.28 11.25
C GLN A 282 4.86 -12.39 10.97
N GLN A 283 4.51 -13.66 11.23
CA GLN A 283 5.36 -14.80 10.89
C GLN A 283 5.59 -14.93 9.37
N LEU A 284 4.69 -14.40 8.53
CA LEU A 284 4.82 -14.47 7.08
C LEU A 284 5.96 -13.61 6.52
N SER A 285 6.70 -12.80 7.31
CA SER A 285 7.97 -12.13 6.97
C SER A 285 8.09 -11.58 5.52
N GLY A 286 6.99 -11.06 4.96
CA GLY A 286 6.93 -10.51 3.61
C GLY A 286 6.74 -11.52 2.45
N ALA A 287 6.67 -12.83 2.70
CA ALA A 287 6.43 -13.86 1.68
C ALA A 287 5.74 -15.13 2.27
N PRO A 288 4.55 -15.51 1.79
CA PRO A 288 3.67 -14.79 0.86
C PRO A 288 3.14 -13.48 1.47
N TRP A 289 2.76 -12.53 0.62
CA TRP A 289 2.18 -11.27 1.08
C TRP A 289 0.79 -11.52 1.66
N PRO A 290 0.47 -11.03 2.87
CA PRO A 290 -0.84 -11.24 3.45
C PRO A 290 -1.92 -10.53 2.65
N SER A 291 -3.09 -11.16 2.56
CA SER A 291 -4.32 -10.59 2.00
C SER A 291 -5.48 -10.99 2.90
N TRP A 292 -6.48 -10.13 3.05
CA TRP A 292 -7.57 -10.34 4.02
C TRP A 292 -8.92 -10.25 3.34
N ALA A 293 -9.83 -11.16 3.67
CA ALA A 293 -11.20 -11.18 3.19
C ALA A 293 -12.17 -11.33 4.35
N VAL A 294 -13.27 -10.58 4.31
CA VAL A 294 -14.40 -10.83 5.20
C VAL A 294 -15.14 -12.08 4.71
N PRO A 295 -15.51 -13.04 5.58
CA PRO A 295 -16.28 -14.22 5.18
C PRO A 295 -17.64 -13.88 4.55
N ARG A 296 -18.11 -14.72 3.61
CA ARG A 296 -19.46 -14.63 3.02
C ARG A 296 -20.53 -15.02 4.03
N GLY A 297 -21.74 -14.48 3.85
CA GLY A 297 -22.93 -14.86 4.63
C GLY A 297 -23.00 -14.23 6.03
N LEU A 298 -22.10 -13.30 6.34
CA LEU A 298 -22.20 -12.48 7.54
C LEU A 298 -23.32 -11.44 7.36
N SER A 299 -24.42 -11.61 8.10
CA SER A 299 -25.34 -10.52 8.42
C SER A 299 -24.85 -9.91 9.75
N PRO A 300 -24.02 -8.86 9.73
CA PRO A 300 -23.47 -8.33 10.96
C PRO A 300 -24.61 -7.82 11.85
N ILE A 301 -24.68 -8.35 13.06
CA ILE A 301 -25.58 -7.83 14.10
C ILE A 301 -24.85 -6.69 14.82
N GLY A 302 -25.46 -5.50 14.87
CA GLY A 302 -24.87 -4.35 15.56
C GLY A 302 -23.62 -3.78 14.86
N GLY A 303 -22.67 -3.27 15.65
CA GLY A 303 -21.47 -2.54 15.17
C GLY A 303 -20.35 -3.41 14.61
N LEU A 304 -20.57 -4.73 14.51
CA LEU A 304 -19.52 -5.69 14.14
C LEU A 304 -19.13 -5.59 12.65
N GLY A 305 -20.07 -5.20 11.78
CA GLY A 305 -19.80 -5.00 10.35
C GLY A 305 -18.84 -3.84 10.11
N GLU A 306 -19.01 -2.74 10.84
CA GLU A 306 -18.14 -1.56 10.77
C GLU A 306 -16.74 -1.88 11.33
N MET A 307 -16.65 -2.66 12.43
CA MET A 307 -15.37 -3.09 12.98
C MET A 307 -14.59 -4.00 12.02
N LEU A 308 -15.26 -4.97 11.39
CA LEU A 308 -14.64 -5.83 10.39
C LEU A 308 -14.14 -5.02 9.19
N GLY A 309 -14.88 -3.99 8.78
CA GLY A 309 -14.42 -3.04 7.77
C GLY A 309 -13.15 -2.31 8.20
N VAL A 310 -13.12 -1.75 9.41
CA VAL A 310 -11.91 -1.10 9.94
C VAL A 310 -10.73 -2.07 9.97
N LEU A 311 -10.91 -3.30 10.45
CA LEU A 311 -9.88 -4.33 10.47
C LEU A 311 -9.36 -4.65 9.06
N LEU A 312 -10.26 -4.91 8.12
CA LEU A 312 -9.92 -5.23 6.73
C LEU A 312 -8.99 -4.19 6.10
N PHE A 313 -9.27 -2.90 6.32
CA PHE A 313 -8.49 -1.81 5.71
C PHE A 313 -7.30 -1.34 6.52
N THR A 314 -7.13 -1.78 7.77
CA THR A 314 -6.02 -1.35 8.63
C THR A 314 -4.96 -2.42 8.88
N LEU A 315 -5.27 -3.71 8.65
CA LEU A 315 -4.31 -4.80 8.73
C LEU A 315 -3.22 -4.71 7.63
N PRO A 316 -2.00 -5.25 7.89
CA PRO A 316 -0.92 -5.33 6.91
C PRO A 316 -1.30 -6.28 5.78
N GLY A 317 -0.98 -5.92 4.55
CA GLY A 317 -1.34 -6.74 3.38
C GLY A 317 -2.44 -6.13 2.53
N ALA A 318 -2.90 -6.84 1.50
CA ALA A 318 -3.90 -6.34 0.56
C ALA A 318 -5.34 -6.73 0.97
N PRO A 319 -6.30 -5.79 1.09
CA PRO A 319 -7.68 -6.14 1.36
C PRO A 319 -8.36 -6.72 0.10
N LEU A 320 -9.11 -7.79 0.29
CA LEU A 320 -10.03 -8.39 -0.67
C LEU A 320 -11.46 -8.13 -0.21
N VAL A 321 -12.11 -7.18 -0.87
CA VAL A 321 -13.53 -6.88 -0.74
C VAL A 321 -14.31 -7.90 -1.56
N GLN A 322 -15.39 -8.44 -1.00
CA GLN A 322 -16.27 -9.35 -1.74
C GLN A 322 -17.50 -8.60 -2.24
N GLY A 323 -17.78 -8.73 -3.53
CA GLY A 323 -18.87 -8.09 -4.22
C GLY A 323 -20.19 -8.84 -4.18
N GLY A 324 -21.30 -8.10 -4.17
CA GLY A 324 -22.66 -8.63 -4.27
C GLY A 324 -23.45 -8.01 -5.42
N ALA A 325 -24.50 -8.71 -5.85
CA ALA A 325 -25.31 -8.39 -7.03
C ALA A 325 -25.93 -6.98 -7.05
N ARG A 326 -26.06 -6.30 -5.91
CA ARG A 326 -26.77 -5.01 -5.79
C ARG A 326 -25.95 -3.86 -5.19
N SER A 327 -24.73 -4.14 -4.70
CA SER A 327 -23.86 -3.09 -4.19
C SER A 327 -22.38 -3.46 -4.28
N PRO A 328 -21.53 -2.51 -4.68
CA PRO A 328 -20.08 -2.70 -4.72
C PRO A 328 -19.41 -2.69 -3.34
N LEU A 329 -20.17 -2.53 -2.25
CA LEU A 329 -19.63 -2.48 -0.90
C LEU A 329 -19.69 -3.83 -0.18
N PRO A 330 -18.67 -4.16 0.64
CA PRO A 330 -18.67 -5.39 1.43
C PRO A 330 -19.80 -5.36 2.46
N LEU A 331 -20.31 -6.55 2.81
CA LEU A 331 -21.27 -6.77 3.91
C LEU A 331 -22.69 -6.19 3.72
N GLU A 332 -23.05 -5.74 2.51
CA GLU A 332 -24.47 -5.49 2.17
C GLU A 332 -25.26 -6.79 1.89
N TYR A 333 -24.60 -7.95 1.96
CA TYR A 333 -25.23 -9.27 1.83
C TYR A 333 -26.16 -9.54 3.03
N GLY A 334 -27.47 -9.62 2.76
CA GLY A 334 -28.46 -10.12 3.73
C GLY A 334 -29.24 -9.07 4.51
N LEU A 335 -29.15 -7.78 4.16
CA LEU A 335 -30.12 -6.79 4.64
C LEU A 335 -31.40 -6.90 3.81
N MET A 336 -32.34 -7.73 4.28
CA MET A 336 -33.72 -7.78 3.78
C MET A 336 -34.29 -6.35 3.64
N GLU A 337 -35.04 -6.11 2.57
CA GLU A 337 -35.74 -4.85 2.31
C GLU A 337 -36.51 -4.38 3.56
N GLY A 338 -36.25 -3.14 4.01
CA GLY A 338 -37.07 -2.49 5.03
C GLY A 338 -36.38 -2.01 6.33
N LYS A 339 -35.08 -2.26 6.57
CA LYS A 339 -34.38 -1.68 7.74
C LYS A 339 -33.73 -0.31 7.44
N PRO A 340 -33.92 0.70 8.30
CA PRO A 340 -33.40 2.05 8.07
C PRO A 340 -31.92 2.13 8.48
N SER A 341 -31.04 2.09 7.49
CA SER A 341 -30.05 3.13 7.16
C SER A 341 -28.90 2.46 6.39
N ARG A 342 -29.00 2.49 5.06
CA ARG A 342 -27.98 1.98 4.12
C ARG A 342 -26.76 2.92 4.01
N ALA A 343 -26.91 4.19 4.43
CA ALA A 343 -25.94 5.26 4.21
C ALA A 343 -24.69 5.28 5.14
N PRO A 344 -24.75 4.96 6.45
CA PRO A 344 -23.61 5.19 7.33
C PRO A 344 -22.47 4.18 7.12
N LEU A 345 -22.79 2.91 6.86
CA LEU A 345 -21.78 1.87 6.60
C LEU A 345 -21.08 2.10 5.26
N ALA A 346 -21.83 2.45 4.22
CA ALA A 346 -21.28 2.82 2.92
C ALA A 346 -20.31 4.01 3.00
N ALA A 347 -20.69 5.07 3.73
CA ALA A 347 -19.85 6.24 3.94
C ALA A 347 -18.57 5.91 4.76
N LEU A 348 -18.68 5.01 5.73
CA LEU A 348 -17.53 4.50 6.50
C LEU A 348 -16.55 3.77 5.59
N TYR A 349 -17.03 2.84 4.76
CA TYR A 349 -16.20 2.08 3.83
C TYR A 349 -15.50 2.98 2.80
N GLN A 350 -16.23 3.92 2.20
CA GLN A 350 -15.63 4.92 1.30
C GLN A 350 -14.54 5.73 2.01
N SER A 351 -14.79 6.14 3.25
CA SER A 351 -13.80 6.87 4.06
C SER A 351 -12.55 6.03 4.33
N LEU A 352 -12.71 4.73 4.62
CA LEU A 352 -11.60 3.80 4.86
C LEU A 352 -10.78 3.55 3.59
N LEU A 353 -11.44 3.35 2.44
CA LEU A 353 -10.80 3.18 1.14
C LEU A 353 -9.99 4.43 0.76
N ALA A 354 -10.59 5.62 0.90
CA ALA A 354 -9.92 6.88 0.64
C ALA A 354 -8.75 7.16 1.60
N LEU A 355 -8.89 6.78 2.88
CA LEU A 355 -7.83 6.88 3.88
C LEU A 355 -6.66 5.97 3.51
N ARG A 356 -6.93 4.71 3.19
CA ARG A 356 -5.91 3.75 2.77
C ARG A 356 -5.18 4.19 1.51
N ALA A 357 -5.90 4.68 0.50
CA ALA A 357 -5.28 5.19 -0.73
C ALA A 357 -4.31 6.36 -0.50
N LYS A 358 -4.51 7.16 0.56
CA LYS A 358 -3.66 8.32 0.89
C LYS A 358 -2.56 8.01 1.91
N SER A 359 -2.76 7.03 2.79
CA SER A 359 -1.87 6.77 3.93
C SER A 359 -0.81 5.71 3.61
N PHE A 360 0.44 6.14 3.43
CA PHE A 360 1.57 5.23 3.22
C PHE A 360 1.75 4.20 4.36
N SER A 361 1.49 4.58 5.61
CA SER A 361 1.60 3.70 6.78
C SER A 361 0.67 2.48 6.73
N LEU A 362 -0.46 2.56 6.03
CA LEU A 362 -1.38 1.43 5.89
C LEU A 362 -0.92 0.41 4.85
N HIS A 363 -0.03 0.79 3.94
CA HIS A 363 0.58 -0.12 2.97
C HIS A 363 1.83 -0.81 3.52
N ASP A 364 2.42 -0.30 4.61
CA ASP A 364 3.62 -0.87 5.21
C ASP A 364 3.32 -2.26 5.85
N PRO A 365 4.16 -3.29 5.68
CA PRO A 365 3.95 -4.57 6.35
C PRO A 365 4.06 -4.48 7.88
N ASP A 366 4.72 -3.46 8.43
CA ASP A 366 4.97 -3.37 9.86
C ASP A 366 3.71 -3.08 10.66
N LEU A 367 3.44 -3.91 11.67
CA LEU A 367 2.37 -3.69 12.64
C LEU A 367 2.94 -3.99 14.02
N ALA A 368 2.75 -3.08 14.97
CA ALA A 368 3.12 -3.28 16.36
C ALA A 368 1.86 -3.47 17.21
N LEU A 369 1.73 -4.64 17.84
CA LEU A 369 0.69 -4.89 18.84
C LEU A 369 1.06 -4.14 20.13
N LEU A 370 0.09 -3.46 20.74
CA LEU A 370 0.32 -2.74 21.99
C LEU A 370 -0.06 -3.61 23.20
N PRO A 371 0.78 -3.66 24.25
CA PRO A 371 0.38 -4.27 25.51
C PRO A 371 -0.77 -3.44 26.12
N LEU A 372 -1.81 -4.13 26.57
CA LEU A 372 -2.98 -3.51 27.16
C LEU A 372 -3.03 -3.75 28.67
N PRO A 373 -3.61 -2.82 29.45
CA PRO A 373 -3.78 -3.00 30.90
C PRO A 373 -4.63 -4.24 31.22
N SER A 374 -4.39 -4.86 32.37
CA SER A 374 -5.10 -6.07 32.82
C SER A 374 -6.63 -5.92 32.89
N HIS A 375 -7.14 -4.68 33.05
CA HIS A 375 -8.57 -4.37 33.09
C HIS A 375 -9.23 -4.21 31.70
N ALA A 376 -8.42 -4.20 30.64
CA ALA A 376 -8.84 -4.04 29.25
C ALA A 376 -8.90 -5.39 28.49
N GLU A 377 -9.43 -6.42 29.14
CA GLU A 377 -9.71 -7.70 28.49
C GLU A 377 -10.66 -7.50 27.28
N ASP A 378 -10.41 -8.22 26.19
CA ASP A 378 -11.12 -8.13 24.91
C ASP A 378 -11.06 -6.76 24.19
N LEU A 379 -10.18 -5.85 24.64
CA LEU A 379 -9.76 -4.71 23.83
C LEU A 379 -8.58 -5.14 22.95
N VAL A 380 -8.50 -4.61 21.73
CA VAL A 380 -7.34 -4.81 20.84
C VAL A 380 -6.84 -3.46 20.36
N ALA A 381 -5.55 -3.19 20.57
CA ALA A 381 -4.89 -1.99 20.10
C ALA A 381 -3.63 -2.36 19.32
N PHE A 382 -3.46 -1.74 18.16
CA PHE A 382 -2.25 -1.90 17.35
C PHE A 382 -1.87 -0.62 16.64
N LEU A 383 -0.57 -0.49 16.39
CA LEU A 383 0.05 0.67 15.77
C LEU A 383 0.54 0.32 14.36
N ARG A 384 0.22 1.19 13.41
CA ARG A 384 0.75 1.19 12.05
C ARG A 384 1.79 2.31 11.95
N PRO A 385 3.08 2.00 12.03
CA PRO A 385 4.13 3.00 12.00
C PRO A 385 4.15 3.72 10.65
N GLY A 386 4.33 5.04 10.68
CA GLY A 386 4.48 5.86 9.49
C GLY A 386 5.73 6.73 9.55
N ALA A 387 6.10 7.34 8.43
CA ALA A 387 7.33 8.14 8.32
C ALA A 387 7.32 9.37 9.25
N CYS A 388 6.18 10.07 9.35
CA CYS A 388 6.02 11.28 10.17
C CYS A 388 5.02 11.09 11.32
N SER A 389 4.00 10.27 11.12
CA SER A 389 2.95 9.97 12.10
C SER A 389 2.55 8.51 12.00
N SER A 390 2.25 7.90 13.13
CA SER A 390 1.73 6.54 13.19
C SER A 390 0.20 6.56 13.31
N LEU A 391 -0.46 5.50 12.82
CA LEU A 391 -1.90 5.31 13.01
C LEU A 391 -2.11 4.28 14.11
N LEU A 392 -2.80 4.68 15.17
CA LEU A 392 -3.22 3.83 16.27
C LEU A 392 -4.66 3.38 16.02
N VAL A 393 -4.88 2.07 15.97
CA VAL A 393 -6.20 1.46 15.80
C VAL A 393 -6.60 0.81 17.12
N ILE A 394 -7.78 1.17 17.62
CA ILE A 394 -8.33 0.65 18.86
C ILE A 394 -9.70 0.04 18.58
N LEU A 395 -9.90 -1.20 19.02
CA LEU A 395 -11.10 -2.00 18.80
C LEU A 395 -11.65 -2.43 20.16
N ASN A 396 -12.87 -2.01 20.48
CA ASN A 396 -13.59 -2.48 21.66
C ASN A 396 -14.50 -3.65 21.28
N LEU A 397 -14.04 -4.89 21.50
CA LEU A 397 -14.84 -6.09 21.24
C LEU A 397 -15.79 -6.43 22.39
N ARG A 398 -15.73 -5.67 23.50
CA ARG A 398 -16.57 -5.89 24.66
C ARG A 398 -18.02 -5.47 24.36
N LEU A 399 -18.94 -6.08 25.10
CA LEU A 399 -20.34 -5.64 25.16
C LEU A 399 -20.56 -4.49 26.14
N GLN A 400 -19.49 -3.98 26.77
CA GLN A 400 -19.53 -2.88 27.73
C GLN A 400 -18.66 -1.71 27.26
N PRO A 401 -19.02 -0.46 27.61
CA PRO A 401 -18.18 0.69 27.33
C PRO A 401 -16.88 0.64 28.14
N CYS A 402 -15.82 1.18 27.57
CA CYS A 402 -14.51 1.24 28.20
C CYS A 402 -13.91 2.65 28.00
N GLN A 403 -13.14 3.11 28.98
CA GLN A 403 -12.36 4.33 28.85
C GLN A 403 -10.88 3.96 28.87
N LEU A 404 -10.11 4.51 27.94
CA LEU A 404 -8.70 4.22 27.79
C LEU A 404 -7.92 5.54 27.69
N SER A 405 -6.89 5.69 28.52
CA SER A 405 -5.95 6.81 28.41
C SER A 405 -4.86 6.48 27.41
N LEU A 406 -4.46 7.45 26.58
CA LEU A 406 -3.35 7.26 25.65
C LEU A 406 -2.00 7.13 26.37
N GLU A 407 -1.88 7.70 27.57
CA GLU A 407 -0.69 7.55 28.42
C GLU A 407 -0.46 6.09 28.82
N GLU A 408 -1.53 5.33 29.10
CA GLU A 408 -1.45 3.90 29.42
C GLU A 408 -0.94 3.06 28.24
N LEU A 409 -1.13 3.56 27.01
CA LEU A 409 -0.61 2.94 25.79
C LEU A 409 0.81 3.40 25.44
N GLY A 410 1.43 4.21 26.31
CA GLY A 410 2.76 4.77 26.10
C GLY A 410 2.79 6.01 25.22
N PHE A 411 1.65 6.68 24.96
CA PHE A 411 1.59 7.90 24.16
C PHE A 411 1.16 9.11 25.02
N PRO A 412 2.10 9.79 25.70
CA PRO A 412 1.79 11.00 26.44
C PRO A 412 1.40 12.14 25.50
N GLY A 413 0.24 12.74 25.76
CA GLY A 413 -0.28 13.88 25.02
C GLY A 413 -1.51 13.56 24.16
N ARG A 414 -1.69 14.36 23.10
CA ARG A 414 -2.92 14.39 22.30
C ARG A 414 -2.80 13.61 21.00
N ALA A 415 -3.79 12.79 20.71
CA ALA A 415 -3.97 12.16 19.40
C ALA A 415 -5.12 12.79 18.63
N LYS A 416 -5.00 12.80 17.30
CA LYS A 416 -6.07 13.31 16.42
C LYS A 416 -6.95 12.16 15.94
N VAL A 417 -8.27 12.27 16.10
CA VAL A 417 -9.22 11.28 15.60
C VAL A 417 -9.28 11.35 14.08
N VAL A 418 -8.94 10.25 13.40
CA VAL A 418 -8.98 10.17 11.93
C VAL A 418 -10.31 9.61 11.46
N LEU A 419 -10.79 8.56 12.13
CA LEU A 419 -12.02 7.87 11.81
C LEU A 419 -12.58 7.19 13.06
N SER A 420 -13.90 7.15 13.19
CA SER A 420 -14.58 6.33 14.19
C SER A 420 -15.82 5.69 13.57
N THR A 421 -16.16 4.47 14.02
CA THR A 421 -17.41 3.79 13.64
C THR A 421 -18.65 4.36 14.33
N HIS A 422 -18.46 5.19 15.36
CA HIS A 422 -19.52 5.89 16.07
C HIS A 422 -19.37 7.41 15.88
N PRO A 423 -20.44 8.22 15.94
CA PRO A 423 -20.36 9.69 15.82
C PRO A 423 -19.43 10.36 16.85
N THR A 424 -19.16 9.67 17.96
CA THR A 424 -18.29 10.11 19.04
C THR A 424 -17.16 9.10 19.24
N PRO A 425 -15.88 9.49 19.19
CA PRO A 425 -15.39 10.86 19.06
C PRO A 425 -15.46 11.39 17.60
N GLN A 426 -15.67 12.70 17.46
CA GLN A 426 -15.79 13.35 16.14
C GLN A 426 -14.46 13.33 15.39
N LYS A 427 -14.54 13.15 14.07
CA LYS A 427 -13.38 13.23 13.17
C LYS A 427 -12.68 14.59 13.31
N GLY A 428 -11.36 14.55 13.48
CA GLY A 428 -10.51 15.74 13.64
C GLY A 428 -10.35 16.21 15.09
N ALA A 429 -11.13 15.68 16.04
CA ALA A 429 -10.99 16.02 17.45
C ALA A 429 -9.62 15.58 18.00
N SER A 430 -9.08 16.38 18.91
CA SER A 430 -7.85 16.08 19.64
C SER A 430 -8.22 15.49 20.99
N VAL A 431 -7.75 14.27 21.28
CA VAL A 431 -8.14 13.51 22.47
C VAL A 431 -6.92 13.00 23.24
N GLU A 432 -7.00 13.02 24.57
CA GLU A 432 -6.02 12.43 25.50
C GLU A 432 -6.56 11.13 26.09
N THR A 433 -7.88 11.07 26.31
CA THR A 433 -8.61 9.88 26.73
C THR A 433 -9.71 9.57 25.72
N VAL A 434 -9.94 8.29 25.47
CA VAL A 434 -10.96 7.81 24.53
C VAL A 434 -11.98 6.98 25.27
N ARG A 435 -13.25 7.40 25.20
CA ARG A 435 -14.39 6.62 25.66
C ARG A 435 -14.95 5.82 24.48
N LEU A 436 -14.83 4.50 24.58
CA LEU A 436 -15.26 3.54 23.57
C LEU A 436 -16.61 2.93 23.99
N VAL A 437 -17.60 2.99 23.12
CA VAL A 437 -18.86 2.25 23.28
C VAL A 437 -18.65 0.77 22.87
N PRO A 438 -19.57 -0.13 23.23
CA PRO A 438 -19.50 -1.52 22.79
C PRO A 438 -19.39 -1.63 21.27
N GLN A 439 -18.55 -2.53 20.77
CA GLN A 439 -18.38 -2.78 19.33
C GLN A 439 -17.95 -1.55 18.52
N GLN A 440 -17.18 -0.65 19.12
CA GLN A 440 -16.64 0.54 18.46
C GLN A 440 -15.19 0.34 18.01
N ALA A 441 -14.87 0.84 16.82
CA ALA A 441 -13.50 1.02 16.36
C ALA A 441 -13.17 2.51 16.22
N VAL A 442 -11.94 2.87 16.62
CA VAL A 442 -11.41 4.24 16.51
C VAL A 442 -10.01 4.18 15.92
N LEU A 443 -9.75 5.04 14.93
CA LEU A 443 -8.44 5.28 14.35
C LEU A 443 -7.96 6.66 14.78
N LEU A 444 -6.77 6.69 15.38
CA LEU A 444 -6.12 7.89 15.87
C LEU A 444 -4.78 8.09 15.14
N GLN A 445 -4.43 9.34 14.87
CA GLN A 445 -3.12 9.73 14.38
C GLN A 445 -2.29 10.21 15.56
N VAL A 446 -1.16 9.55 15.78
CA VAL A 446 -0.21 9.85 16.87
C VAL A 446 1.15 10.26 16.30
N PRO A 447 1.87 11.20 16.92
CA PRO A 447 3.20 11.60 16.48
C PRO A 447 4.20 10.44 16.60
N ARG A 448 5.15 10.37 15.68
CA ARG A 448 6.21 9.35 15.68
C ARG A 448 7.22 9.71 16.78
N GLY A 449 7.21 9.01 17.91
CA GLY A 449 8.18 9.35 18.96
C GLY A 449 8.11 8.64 20.29
N TYR A 450 7.00 8.02 20.67
CA TYR A 450 6.96 7.35 21.97
C TYR A 450 7.00 5.84 21.80
N ARG A 451 8.21 5.28 21.97
CA ARG A 451 8.39 3.90 22.41
C ARG A 451 8.17 3.90 23.91
N ALA A 452 7.25 3.06 24.39
CA ALA A 452 7.42 2.49 25.74
C ALA A 452 8.59 1.50 25.69
#